data_AF-A0A2V6Q3Z8-F1
#
_entry.id   AF-A0A2V6Q3Z8-F1
#
_cell.length_a   1.000
_cell.length_b   1.000
_cell.length_c   1.000
_cell.angle_alpha   90.00
_cell.angle_beta   90.00
_cell.angle_gamma   90.00
#
_symmetry.space_group_name_H-M   'P 1'
#
loop_
_entity.id
_entity.type
_entity.pdbx_description
1 polymer ?
#
loop_
_entity_poly.entity_id
_entity_poly.type
_entity_poly.pdbx_seq_one_letter_code
_entity_poly.pdbx_strand_id
1 'polypeptide(L)'
;LNARPSLQGQLQYIDHAQGLHVHSTGLLTGYDSLPGPCVTFSGPARVNGTDGFTFTVKQACDNFEPGVGHDTFEISITGTGLSYSSQYLGTVLTGGNLQLH
;
A
#
# COMPACT_ATOMS: atom_id res chain seq x y z
N LEU A 1 23.49 3.49 21.14
CA LEU A 1 22.15 3.08 20.63
C LEU A 1 22.21 3.19 19.11
N ASN A 2 22.32 2.06 18.39
CA ASN A 2 22.31 2.09 16.94
C ASN A 2 20.86 2.23 16.49
N ALA A 3 20.50 3.41 15.96
CA ALA A 3 19.21 3.60 15.31
C ALA A 3 19.14 2.62 14.12
N ARG A 4 18.04 1.86 14.03
CA ARG A 4 17.72 1.14 12.79
C ARG A 4 17.66 2.19 11.67
N PRO A 5 18.31 1.98 10.51
CA PRO A 5 18.19 2.90 9.39
C PRO A 5 16.70 3.14 9.12
N SER A 6 16.31 4.40 8.92
CA SER A 6 14.92 4.75 8.64
C SER A 6 14.48 4.07 7.35
N LEU A 7 13.37 3.34 7.45
CA LEU A 7 12.76 2.72 6.29
C LEU A 7 12.12 3.82 5.43
N GLN A 8 12.66 3.97 4.22
CA GLN A 8 12.24 4.97 3.25
C GLN A 8 11.36 4.31 2.20
N GLY A 9 10.34 5.05 1.76
CA GLY A 9 9.40 4.60 0.75
C GLY A 9 8.35 5.68 0.50
N GLN A 10 7.72 5.62 -0.66
CA GLN A 10 6.63 6.52 -1.02
C GLN A 10 5.50 5.72 -1.65
N LEU A 11 4.27 6.13 -1.38
CA LEU A 11 3.06 5.53 -1.94
C LEU A 11 2.12 6.62 -2.44
N GLN A 12 1.63 6.43 -3.67
CA GLN A 12 0.42 7.08 -4.18
C GLN A 12 -0.62 6.01 -4.44
N TYR A 13 -1.85 6.25 -3.99
CA TYR A 13 -2.98 5.39 -4.30
C TYR A 13 -4.20 6.25 -4.62
N ILE A 14 -4.90 5.92 -5.71
CA ILE A 14 -6.11 6.62 -6.14
C ILE A 14 -7.21 5.59 -6.38
N ASP A 15 -8.33 5.77 -5.71
CA ASP A 15 -9.57 5.07 -6.00
C ASP A 15 -10.56 6.07 -6.62
N HIS A 16 -10.69 6.00 -7.95
CA HIS A 16 -11.55 6.91 -8.69
C HIS A 16 -13.04 6.72 -8.37
N ALA A 17 -13.47 5.51 -8.01
CA ALA A 17 -14.87 5.23 -7.72
C ALA A 17 -15.30 5.84 -6.37
N GLN A 18 -14.39 5.88 -5.40
CA GLN A 18 -14.63 6.48 -4.09
C GLN A 18 -14.18 7.94 -4.00
N GLY A 19 -13.51 8.48 -5.03
CA GLY A 19 -12.87 9.79 -4.97
C GLY A 19 -11.80 9.86 -3.87
N LEU A 20 -11.06 8.76 -3.66
CA LEU A 20 -10.04 8.64 -2.61
C LEU A 20 -8.65 8.88 -3.21
N HIS A 21 -7.92 9.84 -2.68
CA HIS A 21 -6.55 10.16 -3.08
C HIS A 21 -5.66 10.06 -1.84
N VAL A 22 -4.77 9.08 -1.82
CA VAL A 22 -3.90 8.77 -0.69
C VAL A 22 -2.45 9.06 -1.08
N HIS A 23 -1.78 9.87 -0.28
CA HIS A 23 -0.38 10.25 -0.44
C HIS A 23 0.38 9.93 0.85
N SER A 24 1.45 9.13 0.78
CA SER A 24 2.33 8.92 1.95
C SER A 24 3.05 10.22 2.32
N THR A 25 3.02 10.61 3.60
CA THR A 25 3.60 11.91 4.03
C THR A 25 4.91 11.81 4.81
N GLY A 26 5.40 10.60 5.07
CA GLY A 26 6.59 10.40 5.88
C GLY A 26 7.23 9.04 5.70
N LEU A 27 8.15 8.71 6.61
CA LEU A 27 8.83 7.42 6.64
C LEU A 27 7.83 6.28 6.84
N LEU A 28 8.17 5.11 6.29
CA LEU A 28 7.42 3.90 6.55
C LEU A 28 7.58 3.53 8.04
N THR A 29 6.46 3.19 8.67
CA THR A 29 6.39 2.81 10.08
C THR A 29 6.38 1.31 10.29
N GLY A 30 6.12 0.54 9.23
CA GLY A 30 6.16 -0.92 9.24
C GLY A 30 6.52 -1.47 7.86
N TYR A 31 7.24 -2.59 7.87
CA TYR A 31 7.54 -3.40 6.69
C TYR A 31 7.91 -4.78 7.14
N ASP A 32 7.33 -5.78 6.47
CA ASP A 32 7.65 -7.17 6.68
C ASP A 32 7.55 -7.93 5.35
N SER A 33 8.43 -8.91 5.17
CA SER A 33 8.26 -9.93 4.13
C SER A 33 7.17 -10.92 4.56
N LEU A 34 6.29 -11.25 3.63
CA LEU A 34 5.30 -12.31 3.78
C LEU A 34 5.82 -13.58 3.06
N PRO A 35 5.19 -14.77 3.27
CA PRO A 35 5.55 -15.96 2.51
C PRO A 35 5.45 -15.74 0.99
N GLY A 36 6.43 -16.25 0.25
CA GLY A 36 6.52 -16.04 -1.19
C GLY A 36 7.09 -14.66 -1.56
N PRO A 37 6.90 -14.20 -2.81
CA PRO A 37 7.38 -12.91 -3.29
C PRO A 37 6.42 -11.78 -2.86
N CYS A 38 6.12 -11.72 -1.56
CA CYS A 38 5.08 -10.85 -1.00
C CYS A 38 5.63 -9.98 0.13
N VAL A 39 5.14 -8.75 0.23
CA VAL A 39 5.45 -7.82 1.33
C VAL A 39 4.21 -7.13 1.87
N THR A 40 4.32 -6.64 3.10
CA THR A 40 3.40 -5.66 3.69
C THR A 40 4.18 -4.46 4.16
N PHE A 41 3.59 -3.28 4.08
CA PHE A 41 4.18 -2.06 4.61
C PHE A 41 3.12 -1.01 4.96
N SER A 42 3.47 -0.10 5.85
CA SER A 42 2.56 0.93 6.35
C SER A 42 3.28 2.23 6.63
N GLY A 43 2.53 3.32 6.66
CA GLY A 43 3.06 4.64 6.96
C GLY A 43 1.97 5.70 7.12
N PRO A 44 2.35 6.89 7.58
CA PRO A 44 1.44 8.03 7.64
C PRO A 44 1.01 8.46 6.24
N ALA A 45 -0.24 8.88 6.13
CA ALA A 45 -0.85 9.32 4.88
C ALA A 45 -1.64 10.63 5.06
N ARG A 46 -1.72 11.34 3.94
CA ARG A 46 -2.70 12.38 3.66
C ARG A 46 -3.76 11.79 2.74
N VAL A 47 -5.02 11.96 3.09
CA VAL A 47 -6.16 11.52 2.28
C VAL A 47 -6.97 12.73 1.86
N ASN A 48 -7.17 12.91 0.55
CA ASN A 48 -7.94 14.03 -0.02
C ASN A 48 -7.52 15.41 0.53
N GLY A 49 -6.22 15.61 0.75
CA GLY A 49 -5.67 16.86 1.28
C GLY A 49 -5.59 16.95 2.81
N THR A 50 -6.16 16.00 3.55
CA THR A 50 -6.21 16.01 5.02
C THR A 50 -5.22 15.01 5.61
N ASP A 51 -4.42 15.44 6.60
CA ASP A 51 -3.47 14.58 7.32
C ASP A 51 -4.14 13.77 8.44
N GLY A 52 -3.39 12.85 9.05
CA GLY A 52 -3.85 12.08 10.21
C GLY A 52 -4.38 10.69 9.89
N PHE A 53 -4.05 10.17 8.70
CA PHE A 53 -4.38 8.82 8.28
C PHE A 53 -3.13 7.93 8.29
N THR A 54 -3.38 6.63 8.30
CA THR A 54 -2.36 5.61 8.09
C THR A 54 -2.79 4.76 6.91
N PHE A 55 -1.88 4.56 5.96
CA PHE A 55 -2.06 3.54 4.95
C PHE A 55 -1.40 2.25 5.40
N THR A 56 -1.96 1.12 4.99
CA THR A 56 -1.34 -0.19 5.13
C THR A 56 -1.58 -0.97 3.85
N VAL A 57 -0.51 -1.27 3.13
CA VAL A 57 -0.54 -2.27 2.07
C VAL A 57 -0.53 -3.63 2.76
N LYS A 58 -1.69 -4.30 2.75
CA LYS A 58 -1.90 -5.58 3.42
C LYS A 58 -1.13 -6.70 2.74
N GLN A 59 -1.10 -6.67 1.42
CA GLN A 59 -0.27 -7.53 0.60
C GLN A 59 0.10 -6.83 -0.70
N ALA A 60 1.35 -7.00 -1.11
CA ALA A 60 1.89 -6.67 -2.42
C ALA A 60 2.72 -7.89 -2.85
N CYS A 61 2.22 -8.68 -3.80
CA CYS A 61 2.84 -9.93 -4.25
C CYS A 61 3.20 -9.87 -5.73
N ASP A 62 4.46 -10.13 -6.03
CA ASP A 62 5.06 -10.19 -7.36
C ASP A 62 5.11 -11.64 -7.84
N ASN A 63 4.05 -12.09 -8.51
CA ASN A 63 3.84 -13.52 -8.75
C ASN A 63 4.31 -13.95 -10.14
N PHE A 64 4.36 -13.05 -11.13
CA PHE A 64 4.67 -13.42 -12.51
C PHE A 64 5.04 -12.24 -13.41
N GLU A 65 5.71 -12.53 -14.54
CA GLU A 65 5.93 -11.59 -15.63
C GLU A 65 5.29 -12.07 -16.95
N PRO A 66 4.34 -11.31 -17.53
CA PRO A 66 3.78 -10.05 -17.03
C PRO A 66 2.85 -10.26 -15.82
N GLY A 67 2.83 -9.29 -14.91
CA GLY A 67 2.13 -9.35 -13.63
C GLY A 67 0.61 -9.21 -13.70
N VAL A 68 0.08 -8.68 -14.80
CA VAL A 68 -1.38 -8.56 -15.00
C VAL A 68 -2.06 -9.93 -14.93
N GLY A 69 -3.09 -10.04 -14.10
CA GLY A 69 -3.83 -11.29 -13.85
C GLY A 69 -3.14 -12.24 -12.86
N HIS A 70 -1.95 -11.90 -12.34
CA HIS A 70 -1.15 -12.76 -11.46
C HIS A 70 -0.73 -12.06 -10.16
N ASP A 71 -0.23 -10.84 -10.26
CA ASP A 71 0.20 -10.04 -9.11
C ASP A 71 -0.99 -9.60 -8.27
N THR A 72 -0.75 -9.41 -6.99
CA THR A 72 -1.80 -8.96 -6.08
C THR A 72 -1.40 -7.74 -5.28
N PHE A 73 -2.34 -6.84 -5.09
CA PHE A 73 -2.20 -5.64 -4.29
C PHE A 73 -3.49 -5.39 -3.49
N GLU A 74 -3.34 -5.21 -2.18
CA GLU A 74 -4.43 -4.82 -1.28
C GLU A 74 -3.97 -3.71 -0.36
N ILE A 75 -4.77 -2.65 -0.23
CA ILE A 75 -4.50 -1.52 0.66
C ILE A 75 -5.71 -1.23 1.55
N SER A 76 -5.42 -0.88 2.80
CA SER A 76 -6.41 -0.31 3.72
C SER A 76 -5.96 1.04 4.23
N ILE A 77 -6.93 1.94 4.46
CA ILE A 77 -6.70 3.26 5.04
C ILE A 77 -7.54 3.42 6.29
N THR A 78 -6.92 3.88 7.37
CA THR A 78 -7.61 4.16 8.65
C THR A 78 -7.20 5.53 9.19
N GLY A 79 -8.06 6.15 9.98
CA GLY A 79 -7.81 7.44 10.64
C GLY A 79 -8.99 8.39 10.52
N THR A 80 -9.06 9.40 11.39
CA THR A 80 -10.09 10.48 11.43
C THR A 80 -11.52 10.11 10.95
N GLY A 81 -12.04 8.96 11.38
CA GLY A 81 -13.40 8.50 11.03
C GLY A 81 -13.54 7.82 9.67
N LEU A 82 -12.45 7.67 8.91
CA LEU A 82 -12.36 6.84 7.72
C LEU A 82 -11.91 5.41 8.09
N SER A 83 -12.62 4.44 7.52
CA SER A 83 -12.19 3.05 7.42
C SER A 83 -12.42 2.60 5.99
N TYR A 84 -11.35 2.29 5.28
CA TYR A 84 -11.38 1.90 3.88
C TYR A 84 -10.53 0.65 3.67
N SER A 85 -10.99 -0.25 2.79
CA SER A 85 -10.25 -1.41 2.30
C SER A 85 -10.49 -1.53 0.80
N SER A 86 -9.44 -1.79 0.02
CA SER A 86 -9.58 -2.02 -1.42
C SER A 86 -10.07 -3.42 -1.78
N GLN A 87 -10.32 -4.30 -0.80
CA GLN A 87 -10.74 -5.70 -1.04
C GLN A 87 -11.98 -5.82 -1.94
N TYR A 88 -12.89 -4.84 -1.90
CA TYR A 88 -14.10 -4.85 -2.74
C TYR A 88 -13.81 -4.70 -4.23
N LEU A 89 -12.60 -4.25 -4.61
CA LEU A 89 -12.13 -4.19 -6.00
C LEU A 89 -11.54 -5.53 -6.48
N GLY A 90 -11.36 -6.49 -5.57
CA GLY A 90 -10.47 -7.63 -5.78
C GLY A 90 -9.00 -7.24 -5.57
N THR A 91 -8.14 -8.25 -5.37
CA THR A 91 -6.71 -8.02 -5.08
C THR A 91 -5.82 -8.26 -6.29
N VAL A 92 -6.26 -8.99 -7.31
CA VAL A 92 -5.46 -9.29 -8.50
C VAL A 92 -5.38 -8.06 -9.40
N LEU A 93 -4.17 -7.74 -9.88
CA LEU A 93 -3.96 -6.63 -10.81
C LEU A 93 -4.69 -6.90 -12.13
N THR A 94 -5.61 -6.01 -12.49
CA THR A 94 -6.29 -6.02 -13.80
C THR A 94 -5.50 -5.28 -14.87
N GLY A 95 -4.37 -4.68 -14.51
CA GLY A 95 -3.39 -4.05 -15.39
C GLY A 95 -2.12 -3.66 -14.63
N GLY A 96 -1.04 -3.38 -15.36
CA GLY A 96 0.26 -3.01 -14.77
C GLY A 96 1.10 -4.21 -14.33
N ASN A 97 2.06 -3.94 -13.45
CA ASN A 97 3.03 -4.91 -12.91
C ASN A 97 3.40 -4.51 -11.48
N LEU A 98 3.65 -5.49 -10.62
CA LEU A 98 4.36 -5.34 -9.37
C LEU A 98 5.78 -5.86 -9.60
N GLN A 99 6.79 -5.24 -8.99
CA GLN A 99 8.15 -5.77 -9.04
C GLN A 99 8.77 -5.68 -7.65
N LEU A 100 9.17 -6.82 -7.10
CA LEU A 100 9.88 -6.93 -5.84
C LEU A 100 11.35 -7.28 -6.14
N HIS A 101 12.29 -6.46 -5.64
CA HIS A 101 13.73 -6.62 -5.87
C HIS A 101 14.53 -6.42 -4.58
#